data_AF-A0AAN8YT11-F1
#
_entry.id   AF-A0AAN8YT11-F1
#
_cell.length_a   1.000
_cell.length_b   1.000
_cell.length_c   1.000
_cell.angle_alpha   90.00
_cell.angle_beta   90.00
_cell.angle_gamma   90.00
#
_symmetry.space_group_name_H-M   'P 1'
#
loop_
_entity.id
_entity.type
_entity.pdbx_description
1 polymer ?
#
loop_
_entity_poly.entity_id
_entity_poly.type
_entity_poly.pdbx_seq_one_letter_code
_entity_poly.pdbx_strand_id
1 'polypeptide(L)'
;MKRYLKLLTPKLDEEKQGLFKKNIEAATKFLLSKHGNFQLYVWAVLQGSKHDDGSLVFAYYKDGASDPNFIYFAYGLKEIKC
;
A
#
# COMPACT_ATOMS: atom_id res chain seq x y z
N MET A 1 0.60 8.38 3.77
CA MET A 1 1.54 7.27 4.08
C MET A 1 1.85 7.08 5.55
N LYS A 2 2.44 8.04 6.28
CA LYS A 2 2.81 7.86 7.69
C LYS A 2 1.67 7.37 8.61
N ARG A 3 0.44 7.85 8.39
CA ARG A 3 -0.76 7.43 9.14
C ARG A 3 -1.11 5.95 8.89
N TYR A 4 -1.20 5.53 7.63
CA TYR A 4 -1.46 4.14 7.24
C TYR A 4 -0.42 3.16 7.83
N LEU A 5 0.87 3.53 7.79
CA LEU A 5 1.93 2.70 8.37
C LEU A 5 1.78 2.50 9.88
N LYS A 6 1.36 3.55 10.60
CA LYS A 6 1.09 3.48 12.05
C LYS A 6 -0.11 2.58 12.38
N LEU A 7 -1.13 2.54 11.51
CA LEU A 7 -2.30 1.68 11.69
C LEU A 7 -2.01 0.22 11.31
N LEU A 8 -1.18 -0.01 10.28
CA LEU A 8 -0.88 -1.35 9.79
C LEU A 8 0.14 -2.09 10.66
N THR A 9 1.20 -1.40 11.11
CA THR A 9 2.28 -2.02 11.90
C THR A 9 1.79 -2.84 13.11
N PRO A 10 0.93 -2.32 14.01
CA PRO A 10 0.48 -3.08 15.18
C PRO A 10 -0.44 -4.27 14.84
N LYS A 11 -0.91 -4.40 13.59
CA LYS A 11 -1.76 -5.50 13.14
C LYS A 11 -0.96 -6.67 12.58
N LEU A 12 0.34 -6.51 12.42
CA LEU A 12 1.24 -7.52 11.90
C LEU A 12 1.91 -8.28 13.05
N ASP A 13 2.16 -9.57 12.81
CA ASP A 13 2.99 -10.41 13.68
C ASP A 13 4.41 -9.87 13.82
N GLU A 14 5.12 -10.22 14.90
CA GLU A 14 6.42 -9.61 15.23
C GLU A 14 7.47 -9.79 14.12
N GLU A 15 7.49 -10.97 13.49
CA GLU A 15 8.33 -11.27 12.33
C GLU A 15 7.97 -10.40 11.11
N LYS A 16 6.66 -10.27 10.84
CA LYS A 16 6.14 -9.48 9.71
C LYS A 16 6.36 -7.99 9.94
N GLN A 17 6.30 -7.51 11.19
CA GLN A 17 6.66 -6.14 11.55
C GLN A 17 8.14 -5.85 11.26
N GLY A 18 9.04 -6.78 11.61
CA GLY A 18 10.47 -6.66 11.32
C GLY A 18 10.74 -6.53 9.82
N LEU A 19 10.17 -7.42 9.02
CA LEU A 19 10.25 -7.37 7.56
C LEU A 19 9.62 -6.10 6.98
N PHE A 20 8.46 -5.69 7.48
CA PHE A 20 7.76 -4.51 7.02
C PHE A 20 8.58 -3.23 7.28
N LYS A 21 9.07 -3.04 8.50
CA LYS A 21 9.91 -1.88 8.88
C LYS A 21 11.20 -1.81 8.07
N LYS A 22 11.82 -2.96 7.78
CA LYS A 22 13.04 -3.04 6.95
C LYS A 22 12.81 -2.61 5.51
N ASN A 23 11.68 -2.98 4.91
CA ASN A 23 11.41 -2.74 3.49
C ASN A 23 10.67 -1.42 3.22
N ILE A 24 9.91 -0.91 4.19
CA ILE A 24 9.01 0.23 3.96
C ILE A 24 9.75 1.53 3.68
N GLU A 25 10.96 1.72 4.23
CA GLU A 25 11.77 2.90 3.95
C GLU A 25 12.18 2.96 2.47
N ALA A 26 12.71 1.85 1.95
CA ALA A 26 13.06 1.71 0.55
C ALA A 26 11.84 1.86 -0.38
N ALA A 27 10.71 1.22 -0.03
CA ALA A 27 9.46 1.34 -0.78
C ALA A 27 8.94 2.78 -0.80
N THR A 28 8.97 3.48 0.32
CA THR A 28 8.53 4.89 0.40
C THR A 28 9.45 5.79 -0.42
N LYS A 29 10.76 5.55 -0.41
CA LYS A 29 11.73 6.28 -1.23
C LYS A 29 11.50 6.05 -2.72
N PHE A 30 11.23 4.81 -3.12
CA PHE A 30 10.87 4.47 -4.50
C PHE A 30 9.59 5.18 -4.96
N LEU A 31 8.55 5.18 -4.14
CA LEU A 31 7.29 5.86 -4.41
C LEU A 31 7.47 7.38 -4.54
N LEU A 32 8.26 8.00 -3.64
CA LEU A 32 8.58 9.43 -3.68
C LEU A 32 9.39 9.80 -4.93
N SER A 33 10.33 8.95 -5.36
CA SER A 33 11.11 9.18 -6.59
C SER A 33 10.27 9.18 -7.87
N LYS A 34 9.01 8.75 -7.79
CA LYS A 34 8.09 8.59 -8.93
C LYS A 34 6.81 9.39 -8.73
N HIS A 35 6.78 10.33 -7.77
CA HIS A 35 5.59 11.07 -7.33
C HIS A 35 4.86 11.83 -8.45
N GLY A 36 5.54 12.14 -9.56
CA GLY A 36 4.93 12.75 -10.75
C GLY A 36 4.22 11.77 -11.72
N ASN A 37 4.54 10.48 -11.67
CA ASN A 37 4.01 9.46 -12.59
C ASN A 37 2.99 8.51 -11.94
N PHE A 38 2.82 8.61 -10.62
CA PHE A 38 1.89 7.81 -9.85
C PHE A 38 0.53 8.50 -9.75
N GLN A 39 -0.52 7.83 -10.20
CA GLN A 39 -1.90 8.15 -9.83
C GLN A 39 -2.21 7.41 -8.52
N LEU A 40 -2.58 8.18 -7.49
CA LEU A 40 -2.91 7.65 -6.16
C LEU A 40 -4.39 7.26 -6.12
N TYR A 41 -4.67 5.99 -5.88
CA TYR A 41 -6.02 5.48 -5.67
C TYR A 41 -6.19 5.10 -4.21
N VAL A 42 -7.07 5.81 -3.50
CA VAL A 42 -7.49 5.45 -2.15
C VAL A 42 -8.72 4.57 -2.29
N TRP A 43 -8.59 3.27 -1.98
CA TRP A 43 -9.79 2.43 -1.86
C TRP A 43 -10.17 2.34 -0.39
N ALA A 44 -11.18 3.12 -0.01
CA ALA A 44 -11.88 2.91 1.24
C ALA A 44 -12.80 1.70 1.07
N VAL A 45 -12.59 0.66 1.88
CA VAL A 45 -13.50 -0.49 1.93
C VAL A 45 -14.84 0.01 2.49
N LEU A 46 -15.83 0.20 1.62
CA LEU A 46 -17.22 0.38 2.02
C LEU A 46 -17.79 -0.97 2.45
N GLN A 47 -17.54 -1.35 3.70
CA GLN A 47 -18.44 -2.19 4.50
C GLN A 47 -18.34 -1.80 5.97
N GLY A 48 -19.28 -0.96 6.43
CA GLY A 48 -19.77 -0.89 7.81
C GLY A 48 -18.81 -0.57 8.96
N SER A 49 -17.51 -0.47 8.73
CA SER A 49 -16.53 -0.28 9.79
C SER A 49 -16.08 1.17 9.82
N LYS A 50 -16.25 1.80 10.98
CA LYS A 50 -15.64 3.07 11.39
C LYS A 50 -14.11 2.93 11.52
N HIS A 51 -13.46 2.22 10.62
CA HIS A 51 -12.02 2.03 10.63
C HIS A 51 -11.40 2.91 9.57
N ASP A 52 -10.57 3.83 10.01
CA ASP A 52 -9.67 4.67 9.23
C ASP A 52 -8.57 3.87 8.48
N ASP A 53 -8.85 2.59 8.18
CA ASP A 53 -7.96 1.56 7.65
C ASP A 53 -8.03 1.42 6.14
N GLY A 54 -8.34 2.49 5.41
CA GLY A 54 -8.31 2.46 3.95
C GLY A 54 -6.98 1.90 3.43
N SER A 55 -7.04 0.93 2.52
CA SER A 55 -5.84 0.41 1.86
C SER A 55 -5.46 1.32 0.71
N LEU A 56 -4.17 1.58 0.57
CA LEU A 56 -3.67 2.48 -0.47
C LEU A 56 -3.16 1.66 -1.67
N VAL A 57 -3.63 2.03 -2.86
CA VAL A 57 -3.22 1.43 -4.12
C VAL A 57 -2.55 2.49 -4.98
N PHE A 58 -1.36 2.19 -5.48
CA PHE A 58 -0.66 3.07 -6.41
C PHE A 58 -0.84 2.53 -7.82
N ALA A 59 -1.27 3.37 -8.75
CA ALA A 59 -1.23 3.04 -10.16
C ALA A 59 -0.15 3.87 -10.85
N TYR A 60 0.67 3.25 -11.68
CA TYR A 60 1.58 3.99 -12.56
C TYR A 60 1.59 3.39 -13.94
N TYR A 61 1.79 4.25 -14.91
CA TYR A 61 2.09 3.85 -16.27
C TYR A 61 3.60 3.72 -16.38
N LYS A 62 4.06 2.55 -16.82
CA LYS A 62 5.45 2.41 -17.24
C LYS A 62 5.65 3.23 -18.52
N ASP A 63 6.85 3.74 -18.73
CA ASP A 63 7.17 4.53 -19.93
C ASP A 63 6.77 3.78 -21.21
N GLY A 64 5.93 4.40 -22.03
CA GLY A 64 5.39 3.80 -23.26
C GLY A 64 4.27 2.76 -23.08
N ALA A 65 3.80 2.49 -21.86
CA ALA A 65 2.71 1.55 -21.61
C ALA A 65 1.35 2.27 -21.61
N SER A 66 0.37 1.68 -22.30
CA SER A 66 -1.04 2.10 -22.27
C SER A 66 -1.79 1.58 -21.05
N ASP A 67 -1.28 0.52 -20.41
CA ASP A 67 -1.90 -0.14 -19.26
C ASP A 67 -1.24 0.28 -17.93
N PRO A 68 -2.03 0.61 -16.89
CA PRO A 68 -1.50 0.92 -15.57
C PRO A 68 -1.04 -0.34 -14.84
N ASN A 69 0.06 -0.21 -14.10
CA ASN A 69 0.53 -1.20 -13.14
C ASN A 69 0.06 -0.80 -11.74
N PHE A 70 -0.53 -1.75 -11.02
CA PHE A 70 -1.03 -1.53 -9.66
C PHE A 70 -0.07 -2.09 -8.62
N ILE A 71 0.28 -1.26 -7.64
CA ILE A 71 1.09 -1.64 -6.49
C ILE A 71 0.21 -1.65 -5.26
N TYR A 72 0.17 -2.79 -4.59
CA TYR A 72 -0.56 -3.00 -3.35
C TYR A 72 0.41 -3.28 -2.20
N PHE A 73 0.04 -2.87 -0.99
CA PHE A 73 0.72 -3.34 0.22
C PHE A 73 0.21 -4.74 0.57
N ALA A 74 1.03 -5.77 0.33
CA ALA A 74 0.67 -7.17 0.58
C ALA A 74 0.12 -7.39 2.01
N TYR A 75 0.76 -6.78 3.01
CA TYR A 75 0.34 -6.88 4.41
C TYR A 75 -1.00 -6.21 4.73
N GLY A 76 -1.50 -5.32 3.86
CA GLY A 76 -2.82 -4.71 3.96
C GLY A 76 -3.90 -5.43 3.16
N LEU A 77 -3.59 -6.59 2.56
CA LEU A 77 -4.52 -7.40 1.80
C LEU A 77 -4.78 -8.74 2.51
N LYS A 78 -5.99 -9.25 2.33
CA LYS A 78 -6.37 -10.60 2.74
C LYS A 78 -6.60 -11.42 1.49
N GLU A 79 -5.83 -12.49 1.31
CA GLU A 79 -6.08 -13.47 0.27
C GLU A 79 -7.35 -14.28 0.61
N ILE A 80 -8.24 -14.43 -0.38
CA ILE A 80 -9.45 -15.26 -0.28
C ILE A 80 -9.40 -16.22 -1.47
N LYS A 81 -9.37 -17.53 -1.20
CA LYS A 81 -9.54 -18.56 -2.22
C LYS A 81 -11.03 -18.78 -2.44
N CYS A 82 -11.45 -18.67 -3.70
CA CYS A 82 -12.80 -19.01 -4.15
C CYS A 82 -12.92 -20.52 -4.38
#